data_AF-A0A1C5T6G3-F1
#
_entry.id   AF-A0A1C5T6G3-F1
#
_cell.length_a   1.000
_cell.length_b   1.000
_cell.length_c   1.000
_cell.angle_alpha   90.00
_cell.angle_beta   90.00
_cell.angle_gamma   90.00
#
_symmetry.space_group_name_H-M   'P 1'
#
loop_
_entity.id
_entity.type
_entity.pdbx_description
1 polymer ?
#
loop_
_entity_poly.entity_id
_entity_poly.type
_entity_poly.pdbx_seq_one_letter_code
_entity_poly.pdbx_strand_id
1 'polypeptide(L)'
;MKKNNTLTKTKIEYFKLLDSYNSKENLYAPAIDAQLAINVLCQYLLGEDYYIVDPLPPPQADTIIVQDILHKYCNREVTKDYNKYKKC
;
A
#
# COMPACT_ATOMS: atom_id res chain seq x y z
N MET A 1 -6.46 -24.82 -8.13
CA MET A 1 -7.23 -23.78 -7.42
C MET A 1 -7.71 -22.75 -8.43
N LYS A 2 -9.02 -22.59 -8.62
CA LYS A 2 -9.57 -21.52 -9.47
C LYS A 2 -9.29 -20.20 -8.75
N LYS A 3 -8.56 -19.28 -9.39
CA LYS A 3 -8.43 -17.90 -8.88
C LYS A 3 -9.85 -17.34 -8.78
N ASN A 4 -10.31 -17.00 -7.59
CA ASN A 4 -11.57 -16.29 -7.43
C ASN A 4 -11.43 -14.97 -8.17
N ASN A 5 -12.19 -14.83 -9.26
CA ASN A 5 -12.06 -13.72 -10.22
C ASN A 5 -12.77 -12.45 -9.73
N THR A 6 -12.95 -12.31 -8.41
CA THR A 6 -13.77 -11.27 -7.80
C THR A 6 -12.87 -10.21 -7.19
N LEU A 7 -13.10 -8.94 -7.53
CA LEU A 7 -12.37 -7.82 -6.93
C LEU A 7 -12.63 -7.76 -5.42
N THR A 8 -11.58 -7.47 -4.65
CA THR A 8 -11.70 -7.20 -3.22
C THR A 8 -12.48 -5.91 -2.97
N LYS A 9 -13.08 -5.76 -1.78
CA LYS A 9 -13.77 -4.53 -1.38
C LYS A 9 -12.86 -3.30 -1.51
N THR A 10 -11.61 -3.42 -1.06
CA THR A 10 -10.58 -2.37 -1.17
C THR A 10 -10.38 -1.91 -2.62
N LYS A 11 -10.23 -2.85 -3.56
CA LYS A 11 -10.05 -2.53 -4.97
C LYS A 11 -11.29 -1.86 -5.56
N ILE A 12 -12.49 -2.34 -5.21
CA ILE A 12 -13.75 -1.72 -5.64
C ILE A 12 -13.85 -0.28 -5.14
N GLU A 13 -13.52 -0.03 -3.88
CA GLU A 13 -13.56 1.30 -3.27
C GLU A 13 -12.56 2.25 -3.93
N TYR A 14 -11.34 1.76 -4.18
CA TYR A 14 -10.33 2.50 -4.94
C TYR A 14 -10.79 2.85 -6.36
N PHE A 15 -11.39 1.91 -7.10
CA PHE A 15 -11.88 2.19 -8.45
C PHE A 15 -13.08 3.14 -8.46
N LYS A 16 -13.98 3.08 -7.47
CA LYS A 16 -15.05 4.09 -7.31
C LYS A 16 -14.48 5.50 -7.12
N LEU A 17 -13.38 5.63 -6.37
CA LEU A 17 -12.68 6.89 -6.18
C LEU A 17 -12.07 7.41 -7.49
N LEU A 18 -11.53 6.53 -8.33
CA LEU A 18 -11.01 6.90 -9.65
C LEU A 18 -12.13 7.24 -10.64
N ASP A 19 -13.24 6.52 -10.62
CA ASP A 19 -14.39 6.78 -11.48
C ASP A 19 -15.04 8.13 -11.19
N SER A 20 -15.08 8.55 -9.90
CA SER A 20 -15.57 9.88 -9.54
C SER A 20 -14.68 11.01 -10.06
N TYR A 21 -13.39 10.73 -10.31
CA TYR A 21 -12.45 11.68 -10.88
C TYR A 21 -12.60 11.86 -12.40
N ASN A 22 -13.05 10.84 -13.14
CA ASN A 22 -13.13 10.86 -14.61
C ASN A 22 -14.19 11.83 -15.22
N SER A 23 -14.84 12.69 -14.43
CA SER A 23 -15.62 13.80 -14.95
C SER A 23 -14.70 14.97 -15.36
N LYS A 24 -14.92 15.56 -16.53
CA LYS A 24 -14.11 16.65 -17.12
C LYS A 24 -14.03 17.94 -16.26
N GLU A 25 -14.62 17.95 -15.08
CA GLU A 25 -14.78 19.11 -14.20
C GLU A 25 -13.84 19.08 -12.99
N ASN A 26 -13.15 17.97 -12.72
CA ASN A 26 -12.26 17.86 -11.56
C ASN A 26 -10.89 18.47 -11.85
N LEU A 27 -10.56 19.57 -11.18
CA LEU A 27 -9.25 20.24 -11.29
C LEU A 27 -8.13 19.52 -10.52
N TYR A 28 -8.49 18.70 -9.53
CA TYR A 28 -7.55 18.05 -8.60
C TYR A 28 -7.86 16.56 -8.44
N ALA A 29 -6.82 15.77 -8.13
CA ALA A 29 -6.95 14.35 -7.83
C ALA A 29 -7.93 14.10 -6.66
N PRO A 30 -8.65 12.97 -6.65
CA PRO A 30 -9.60 12.67 -5.60
C PRO A 30 -8.87 12.42 -4.27
N ALA A 31 -9.45 12.86 -3.16
CA ALA A 31 -8.90 12.62 -1.84
C ALA A 31 -9.04 11.13 -1.48
N ILE A 32 -7.92 10.50 -1.12
CA ILE A 32 -7.90 9.11 -0.62
C ILE A 32 -7.66 9.12 0.89
N ASP A 33 -8.43 8.28 1.60
CA ASP A 33 -8.18 8.02 3.01
C ASP A 33 -6.86 7.26 3.22
N ALA A 34 -6.15 7.55 4.32
CA ALA A 34 -4.84 6.95 4.60
C ALA A 34 -4.91 5.43 4.74
N GLN A 35 -5.94 4.90 5.42
CA GLN A 35 -6.10 3.45 5.58
C GLN A 35 -6.46 2.79 4.24
N LEU A 36 -7.30 3.42 3.42
CA LEU A 36 -7.58 2.93 2.07
C LEU A 36 -6.32 2.89 1.21
N ALA A 37 -5.49 3.94 1.24
CA ALA A 37 -4.23 3.98 0.51
C ALA A 37 -3.29 2.84 0.92
N ILE A 38 -3.10 2.62 2.22
CA ILE A 38 -2.27 1.52 2.75
C ILE A 38 -2.83 0.17 2.30
N ASN A 39 -4.14 -0.05 2.42
CA ASN A 39 -4.78 -1.31 2.01
C ASN A 39 -4.59 -1.59 0.51
N VAL A 40 -4.71 -0.56 -0.34
CA VAL A 40 -4.47 -0.68 -1.79
C VAL A 40 -3.00 -1.06 -2.05
N LEU A 41 -2.05 -0.38 -1.42
CA LEU A 41 -0.63 -0.67 -1.57
C LEU A 41 -0.30 -2.09 -1.13
N CYS A 42 -0.80 -2.54 0.03
CA CYS A 42 -0.61 -3.92 0.49
C CYS A 42 -1.15 -4.94 -0.52
N GLN A 43 -2.38 -4.77 -1.02
CA GLN A 43 -2.97 -5.75 -1.95
C GLN A 43 -2.25 -5.83 -3.31
N TYR A 44 -1.72 -4.72 -3.81
CA TYR A 44 -1.02 -4.71 -5.10
C TYR A 44 0.47 -5.03 -5.00
N LEU A 45 1.14 -4.63 -3.91
CA LEU A 45 2.58 -4.79 -3.75
C LEU A 45 2.97 -6.01 -2.91
N LEU A 46 2.17 -6.38 -1.90
CA LEU A 46 2.49 -7.49 -1.00
C LEU A 46 1.68 -8.74 -1.30
N GLY A 47 0.41 -8.58 -1.70
CA GLY A 47 -0.51 -9.67 -2.05
C GLY A 47 -1.88 -9.46 -1.42
N GLU A 48 -2.92 -10.06 -1.99
CA GLU A 48 -4.29 -9.93 -1.46
C GLU A 48 -4.49 -10.62 -0.11
N ASP A 49 -3.67 -11.62 0.19
CA ASP A 49 -3.63 -12.40 1.41
C ASP A 49 -2.62 -11.88 2.43
N TYR A 50 -1.99 -10.73 2.18
CA TYR A 50 -1.04 -10.13 3.11
C TYR A 50 -1.74 -9.71 4.42
N TYR A 51 -1.19 -10.15 5.54
CA TYR A 51 -1.60 -9.72 6.88
C TYR A 51 -0.39 -9.74 7.82
N ILE A 52 -0.46 -8.93 8.87
CA ILE A 52 0.51 -8.93 9.96
C ILE A 52 -0.03 -9.84 11.05
N VAL A 53 0.76 -10.83 11.47
CA VAL A 53 0.34 -11.84 12.46
C VAL A 53 0.18 -11.22 13.85
N ASP A 54 1.05 -10.27 14.18
CA ASP A 54 1.08 -9.64 15.50
C ASP A 54 -0.07 -8.63 15.69
N PRO A 55 -0.74 -8.62 16.86
CA PRO A 55 -1.84 -7.70 17.15
C PRO A 55 -1.31 -6.31 17.51
N LEU A 56 -0.83 -5.59 16.50
CA LEU A 56 -0.15 -4.31 16.65
C LEU A 56 -1.10 -3.12 16.41
N PRO A 57 -0.89 -1.98 17.09
CA PRO A 57 -1.57 -0.73 16.74
C PRO A 57 -1.15 -0.24 15.35
N PRO A 58 -2.01 0.55 14.65
CA PRO A 58 -1.76 0.98 13.27
C PRO A 58 -0.37 1.58 13.02
N PRO A 59 0.19 2.49 13.85
CA PRO A 59 1.52 3.04 13.59
C PRO A 59 2.66 2.01 13.55
N GLN A 60 2.53 0.93 14.33
CA GLN A 60 3.50 -0.17 14.33
C GLN A 60 3.29 -1.08 13.11
N ALA A 61 2.04 -1.37 12.76
CA ALA A 61 1.70 -2.09 11.54
C ALA A 61 2.20 -1.36 10.27
N ASP A 62 2.02 -0.04 10.20
CA ASP A 62 2.46 0.80 9.08
C ASP A 62 3.98 0.72 8.91
N THR A 63 4.73 0.69 10.01
CA THR A 63 6.19 0.53 9.98
C THR A 63 6.59 -0.80 9.34
N ILE A 64 5.90 -1.89 9.68
CA ILE A 64 6.16 -3.22 9.09
C ILE A 64 5.82 -3.22 7.60
N ILE A 65 4.67 -2.67 7.21
CA ILE A 65 4.23 -2.57 5.81
C ILE A 65 5.27 -1.84 4.97
N VAL A 66 5.78 -0.71 5.47
CA VAL A 66 6.82 0.07 4.77
C VAL A 66 8.09 -0.77 4.62
N GLN A 67 8.54 -1.45 5.69
CA GLN A 67 9.73 -2.30 5.61
C GLN A 67 9.56 -3.45 4.62
N ASP A 68 8.41 -4.13 4.62
CA ASP A 68 8.13 -5.25 3.72
C ASP A 68 8.12 -4.81 2.26
N ILE A 69 7.48 -3.68 1.95
CA ILE A 69 7.48 -3.09 0.60
C ILE A 69 8.91 -2.73 0.18
N LEU A 70 9.64 -2.02 1.04
CA LEU A 70 11.00 -1.58 0.76
C LEU A 70 11.96 -2.76 0.58
N HIS A 71 11.84 -3.81 1.39
CA HIS A 71 12.66 -5.01 1.24
C HIS A 71 12.32 -5.78 -0.03
N LYS A 72 11.06 -5.79 -0.45
CA LYS A 72 10.63 -6.47 -1.67
C LYS A 72 11.10 -5.76 -2.94
N TYR A 73 11.08 -4.42 -2.97
CA TYR A 73 11.32 -3.66 -4.21
C TYR A 73 12.56 -2.76 -4.22
N CYS A 74 13.04 -2.31 -3.05
CA CYS A 74 14.07 -1.28 -2.92
C CYS A 74 15.19 -1.67 -1.92
N ASN A 75 15.40 -2.97 -1.69
CA ASN A 75 16.28 -3.45 -0.62
C ASN A 75 17.71 -2.88 -0.71
N ARG A 76 18.23 -2.77 -1.94
CA ARG A 76 19.59 -2.30 -2.18
C ARG A 76 19.75 -0.82 -1.86
N GLU A 77 18.82 0.00 -2.34
CA GLU A 77 18.77 1.44 -2.11
C GLU A 77 18.66 1.74 -0.61
N VAL A 78 17.71 1.08 0.05
CA VAL A 78 17.47 1.27 1.50
C VAL A 78 18.66 0.81 2.34
N THR A 79 19.28 -0.32 1.99
CA THR A 79 20.50 -0.79 2.67
C THR A 79 21.65 0.21 2.49
N LYS A 80 21.81 0.77 1.29
CA LYS A 80 22.84 1.78 1.02
C LYS A 80 22.61 3.04 1.86
N ASP A 81 21.39 3.55 1.89
CA ASP A 81 21.04 4.76 2.63
C ASP A 81 21.15 4.55 4.14
N TYR A 82 20.74 3.39 4.64
CA TYR A 82 20.91 3.02 6.06
C TYR A 82 22.39 2.93 6.47
N ASN A 83 23.24 2.33 5.63
CA ASN A 83 24.69 2.27 5.88
C ASN A 83 25.33 3.66 5.84
N LYS A 84 24.83 4.57 5.01
CA LYS A 84 25.28 5.97 5.01
C LYS A 84 24.87 6.67 6.30
N TYR A 85 23.61 6.51 6.72
CA TYR A 85 23.11 7.03 7.99
C TYR A 85 23.93 6.55 9.20
N LYS A 86 24.31 5.27 9.25
CA LYS A 86 25.12 4.70 10.35
C LYS A 86 26.57 5.17 10.41
N LYS A 87 27.08 5.78 9.34
CA LYS A 87 28.45 6.31 9.27
C LYS A 87 28.53 7.81 9.59
N CYS A 88 27.39 8.49 9.64
CA CYS A 88 27.26 9.83 10.19
C CYS A 88 27.30 9.76 11.72
#